data_AF-A0A6I7NT03-F1
#
_entry.id   AF-A0A6I7NT03-F1
#
_cell.length_a   1.000
_cell.length_b   1.000
_cell.length_c   1.000
_cell.angle_alpha   90.00
_cell.angle_beta   90.00
_cell.angle_gamma   90.00
#
_symmetry.space_group_name_H-M   'P 1'
#
loop_
_entity.id
_entity.type
_entity.pdbx_description
1 polymer ?
#
loop_
_entity_poly.entity_id
_entity_poly.type
_entity_poly.pdbx_seq_one_letter_code
_entity_poly.pdbx_strand_id
1 'polypeptide(L)'
;MEELNIVTAYWLISIGLFIGFVIDLVMIKRGIGMIPNLVGGAAGSLIIGVFAIMLGVFAPLIYAAIGSVSFLFLINVFSFHVSDEVDAKAS
;
A
#
# COMPACT_ATOMS: atom_id res chain seq x y z
N MET A 1 -17.83 18.27 6.15
CA MET A 1 -16.40 17.93 6.01
C MET A 1 -16.23 16.56 6.60
N GLU A 2 -15.45 15.68 5.98
CA GLU A 2 -15.22 14.35 6.54
C GLU A 2 -14.33 14.49 7.79
N GLU A 3 -14.73 13.91 8.91
CA GLU A 3 -14.02 14.04 10.19
C GLU A 3 -13.16 12.81 10.47
N LEU A 4 -11.97 13.03 11.03
CA LEU A 4 -11.11 11.94 11.48
C LEU A 4 -11.69 11.36 12.78
N ASN A 5 -12.40 10.25 12.65
CA ASN A 5 -12.94 9.48 13.76
C ASN A 5 -12.59 7.99 13.59
N ILE A 6 -13.01 7.17 14.57
CA ILE A 6 -12.71 5.73 14.57
C ILE A 6 -13.31 5.01 13.36
N VAL A 7 -14.49 5.43 12.91
CA VAL A 7 -15.16 4.84 11.73
C VAL A 7 -14.36 5.15 10.47
N THR A 8 -13.94 6.40 10.29
CA THR A 8 -13.09 6.82 9.16
C THR A 8 -11.75 6.08 9.18
N ALA A 9 -11.12 5.95 10.35
CA ALA A 9 -9.88 5.18 10.51
C ALA A 9 -10.07 3.70 10.15
N TYR A 10 -11.18 3.09 10.58
CA TYR A 10 -11.52 1.71 10.20
C TYR A 10 -11.63 1.54 8.68
N TRP A 11 -12.29 2.48 7.99
CA TRP A 11 -12.42 2.44 6.53
C TRP A 11 -11.08 2.63 5.82
N LEU A 12 -10.25 3.58 6.29
CA LEU A 12 -8.92 3.81 5.74
C LEU A 12 -8.02 2.58 5.89
N ILE A 13 -8.04 1.92 7.04
CA ILE A 13 -7.30 0.67 7.24
C ILE A 13 -7.85 -0.43 6.34
N SER A 14 -9.17 -0.60 6.29
CA SER A 14 -9.82 -1.66 5.52
C SER A 14 -9.53 -1.54 4.02
N ILE A 15 -9.64 -0.33 3.45
CA ILE A 15 -9.32 -0.11 2.05
C ILE A 15 -7.82 -0.30 1.79
N GLY A 16 -6.96 0.11 2.71
CA GLY A 16 -5.52 -0.11 2.60
C GLY A 16 -5.14 -1.58 2.61
N LEU A 17 -5.74 -2.39 3.48
CA LEU A 17 -5.57 -3.85 3.51
C LEU A 17 -6.08 -4.49 2.23
N PHE A 18 -7.25 -4.07 1.75
CA PHE A 18 -7.80 -4.58 0.50
C PHE A 18 -6.89 -4.28 -0.69
N ILE A 19 -6.38 -3.05 -0.80
CA ILE A 19 -5.42 -2.66 -1.84
C ILE A 19 -4.12 -3.46 -1.70
N GLY A 20 -3.60 -3.64 -0.48
CA GLY A 20 -2.42 -4.46 -0.23
C GLY A 20 -2.58 -5.88 -0.74
N PHE A 21 -3.73 -6.51 -0.46
CA PHE A 21 -4.07 -7.84 -0.98
C PHE A 21 -4.15 -7.87 -2.51
N VAL A 22 -4.81 -6.88 -3.12
CA VAL A 22 -4.94 -6.80 -4.59
C VAL A 22 -3.57 -6.62 -5.25
N ILE A 23 -2.70 -5.77 -4.72
CA ILE A 23 -1.35 -5.55 -5.27
C ILE A 23 -0.52 -6.82 -5.19
N ASP A 24 -0.59 -7.56 -4.08
CA ASP A 24 0.09 -8.84 -3.95
C ASP A 24 -0.34 -9.84 -5.02
N LEU A 25 -1.65 -9.96 -5.25
CA LEU A 25 -2.20 -10.81 -6.32
C LEU A 25 -1.75 -10.36 -7.72
N VAL A 26 -1.57 -9.06 -7.95
CA VAL A 26 -1.09 -8.53 -9.23
C VAL A 26 0.41 -8.80 -9.41
N MET A 27 1.21 -8.73 -8.34
CA MET A 27 2.67 -8.85 -8.41
C MET A 27 3.18 -10.30 -8.34
N ILE A 28 2.41 -11.22 -7.74
CA ILE A 28 2.65 -12.67 -7.62
C ILE A 28 4.07 -13.03 -7.17
N LYS A 29 5.04 -13.14 -8.10
CA LYS A 29 6.43 -13.56 -7.84
C LYS A 29 7.44 -12.42 -7.85
N ARG A 30 7.02 -11.21 -8.23
CA ARG A 30 7.90 -10.03 -8.37
C ARG A 30 7.71 -9.02 -7.25
N GLY A 31 6.85 -9.33 -6.28
CA GLY A 31 6.53 -8.42 -5.19
C GLY A 31 7.32 -8.72 -3.92
N ILE A 32 7.21 -7.79 -2.98
CA ILE A 32 7.79 -7.89 -1.62
C ILE A 32 7.10 -8.96 -0.74
N GLY A 33 6.02 -9.56 -1.23
CA GLY A 33 5.21 -10.57 -0.54
C GLY A 33 3.98 -10.01 0.18
N MET A 34 3.09 -10.92 0.60
CA MET A 34 1.74 -10.59 1.07
C MET A 34 1.71 -9.73 2.34
N ILE A 35 2.47 -10.11 3.37
CA ILE A 35 2.48 -9.40 4.66
C ILE A 35 2.96 -7.94 4.50
N PRO A 36 4.12 -7.64 3.88
CA PRO A 36 4.54 -6.27 3.69
C PRO A 36 3.60 -5.48 2.75
N ASN A 37 2.96 -6.12 1.76
CA ASN A 37 1.93 -5.49 0.94
C ASN A 37 0.70 -5.07 1.76
N LEU A 38 0.22 -5.92 2.68
CA LEU A 38 -0.91 -5.61 3.56
C LEU A 38 -0.59 -4.47 4.53
N VAL A 39 0.55 -4.58 5.23
CA VAL A 39 0.99 -3.56 6.20
C VAL A 39 1.26 -2.23 5.49
N GLY A 40 1.96 -2.27 4.35
CA GLY A 40 2.24 -1.09 3.54
C GLY A 40 0.98 -0.44 2.97
N GLY A 41 0.01 -1.25 2.54
CA GLY A 41 -1.28 -0.76 2.05
C GLY A 41 -2.10 -0.07 3.12
N ALA A 42 -2.18 -0.67 4.32
CA ALA A 42 -2.86 -0.09 5.48
C ALA A 42 -2.18 1.22 5.94
N ALA A 43 -0.86 1.22 6.06
CA ALA A 43 -0.09 2.39 6.47
C ALA A 43 -0.19 3.53 5.42
N GLY A 44 -0.02 3.23 4.14
CA GLY A 44 -0.14 4.20 3.05
C GLY A 44 -1.52 4.84 2.99
N SER A 45 -2.56 4.04 3.18
CA SER A 45 -3.96 4.49 3.13
C SER A 45 -4.27 5.41 4.31
N LEU A 46 -3.83 5.03 5.52
CA LEU A 46 -3.95 5.87 6.71
C LEU A 46 -3.24 7.20 6.53
N ILE A 47 -1.97 7.19 6.11
CA ILE A 47 -1.18 8.42 5.96
C ILE A 47 -1.85 9.35 4.94
N ILE A 48 -2.12 8.84 3.73
CA ILE A 48 -2.65 9.65 2.63
C ILE A 48 -4.09 10.10 2.91
N GLY A 49 -4.92 9.22 3.48
CA GLY A 49 -6.28 9.54 3.88
C GLY A 49 -6.35 10.60 4.98
N VAL A 50 -5.49 10.50 6.00
CA VAL A 50 -5.40 11.52 7.06
C VAL A 50 -4.95 12.87 6.48
N PHE A 51 -3.95 12.89 5.60
CA PHE A 51 -3.55 14.12 4.92
C PHE A 51 -4.68 14.72 4.08
N ALA A 52 -5.42 13.91 3.32
CA ALA A 52 -6.56 14.38 2.53
C ALA A 52 -7.67 14.98 3.41
N ILE A 53 -7.96 14.37 4.56
CA ILE A 53 -8.91 14.91 5.55
C ILE A 53 -8.42 16.25 6.11
N MET A 54 -7.15 16.32 6.53
CA MET A 54 -6.57 17.54 7.11
C MET A 54 -6.54 18.71 6.13
N LEU A 55 -6.37 18.43 4.83
CA LEU A 55 -6.41 19.44 3.77
C LEU A 55 -7.84 19.79 3.32
N GLY A 56 -8.87 19.14 3.88
CA GLY A 56 -10.26 19.38 3.52
C GLY A 56 -10.62 18.94 2.09
N VAL A 57 -9.87 17.99 1.53
CA VAL A 57 -10.11 17.46 0.18
C VAL A 57 -11.38 16.62 0.17
N PHE A 58 -12.15 16.68 -0.91
CA PHE A 58 -13.34 15.85 -1.10
C PHE A 58 -12.96 14.36 -1.26
N ALA A 59 -13.80 13.44 -0.81
CA ALA A 59 -13.59 11.99 -0.92
C ALA A 59 -12.19 11.43 -0.53
N PRO A 60 -11.68 11.70 0.68
CA PRO A 60 -10.41 11.18 1.22
C PRO A 60 -10.16 9.68 1.00
N LEU A 61 -11.20 8.85 1.07
CA LEU A 61 -11.09 7.40 0.87
C LEU A 61 -10.57 7.03 -0.54
N ILE A 62 -10.95 7.79 -1.56
CA ILE A 62 -10.51 7.57 -2.94
C ILE A 62 -9.02 7.91 -3.06
N TYR A 63 -8.60 9.03 -2.48
CA TYR A 63 -7.20 9.45 -2.46
C TYR A 63 -6.33 8.47 -1.67
N ALA A 64 -6.84 7.96 -0.55
CA ALA A 64 -6.17 6.92 0.22
C ALA A 64 -5.97 5.64 -0.60
N ALA A 65 -6.99 5.19 -1.33
CA ALA A 65 -6.89 4.00 -2.19
C ALA A 65 -5.88 4.20 -3.34
N ILE A 66 -5.99 5.28 -4.11
CA ILE A 66 -5.09 5.58 -5.23
C ILE A 66 -3.65 5.77 -4.74
N GLY A 67 -3.51 6.46 -3.61
CA GLY A 67 -2.25 6.69 -2.95
C GLY A 67 -1.57 5.39 -2.51
N SER A 68 -2.32 4.49 -1.86
CA SER A 68 -1.82 3.15 -1.50
C SER A 68 -1.44 2.32 -2.71
N VAL A 69 -2.24 2.34 -3.78
CA VAL A 69 -1.91 1.64 -5.04
C VAL A 69 -0.58 2.16 -5.59
N SER A 70 -0.43 3.48 -5.72
CA SER A 70 0.77 4.11 -6.28
C SER A 70 1.99 3.83 -5.41
N PHE A 71 1.86 3.95 -4.09
CA PHE A 71 2.92 3.69 -3.13
C PHE A 71 3.40 2.23 -3.17
N LEU A 72 2.47 1.29 -3.06
CA LEU A 72 2.81 -0.14 -3.11
C LEU A 72 3.33 -0.54 -4.48
N PHE A 73 2.82 0.03 -5.57
CA PHE A 73 3.34 -0.21 -6.90
C PHE A 73 4.81 0.20 -6.99
N LEU A 74 5.17 1.40 -6.53
CA LEU A 74 6.57 1.85 -6.50
C LEU A 74 7.44 0.91 -5.67
N ILE A 75 7.00 0.54 -4.47
CA ILE A 75 7.77 -0.38 -3.62
C ILE A 75 7.97 -1.74 -4.31
N ASN A 76 6.91 -2.33 -4.87
CA ASN A 76 7.01 -3.63 -5.52
C ASN A 76 7.88 -3.57 -6.79
N VAL A 77 7.78 -2.49 -7.58
CA VAL A 77 8.58 -2.34 -8.81
C VAL A 77 10.06 -2.10 -8.51
N PHE A 78 10.36 -1.30 -7.49
CA PHE A 78 11.74 -0.96 -7.12
C PHE A 78 12.34 -1.88 -6.05
N SER A 79 11.61 -2.91 -5.63
CA SER A 79 12.11 -3.97 -4.75
C SER A 79 13.15 -4.81 -5.48
N PHE A 80 14.43 -4.46 -5.32
CA PHE A 80 15.54 -5.29 -5.80
C PHE A 80 15.55 -6.63 -5.06
N HIS A 81 15.40 -7.72 -5.82
CA HIS A 81 15.53 -9.08 -5.29
C HIS A 81 17.03 -9.37 -5.16
N VAL A 82 17.58 -9.33 -3.95
CA VAL A 82 18.97 -9.72 -3.63
C VAL A 82 19.15 -11.25 -3.67
N SER A 83 18.36 -11.98 -4.48
CA SER A 83 18.36 -13.44 -4.50
C SER A 83 18.94 -14.10 -5.75
N ASP A 84 19.34 -13.34 -6.78
CA ASP A 84 19.83 -13.95 -8.02
C ASP A 84 21.37 -14.05 -8.13
N GLU A 85 22.14 -13.61 -7.11
CA GLU A 85 23.62 -13.63 -7.17
C GLU A 85 24.31 -14.79 -6.43
N VAL A 86 23.57 -15.63 -5.67
CA VAL A 86 24.21 -16.75 -4.95
C VAL A 86 24.44 -17.98 -5.84
N ASP A 87 23.67 -18.14 -6.93
CA ASP A 87 23.85 -19.26 -7.86
C ASP A 87 24.88 -19.01 -8.97
N ALA A 88 25.27 -17.75 -9.22
CA ALA A 88 26.21 -17.40 -10.30
C ALA A 88 27.70 -17.56 -9.92
N LYS A 89 28.02 -17.85 -8.65
CA LYS A 89 29.41 -18.02 -8.17
C LYS A 89 29.81 -19.48 -7.93
N ALA A 90 28.97 -20.44 -8.33
CA ALA A 90 29.23 -21.87 -8.15
C ALA A 90 29.41 -22.66 -9.46
N SER A 91 29.64 -21.99 -10.60
CA SER A 91 29.99 -22.63 -11.88
C SER A 91 31.33 -22.20 -12.42
#